data_AF-A0A935HIS9-F1
#
_entry.id   AF-A0A935HIS9-F1
#
_cell.length_a   1.000
_cell.length_b   1.000
_cell.length_c   1.000
_cell.angle_alpha   90.00
_cell.angle_beta   90.00
_cell.angle_gamma   90.00
#
_symmetry.space_group_name_H-M   'P 1'
#
loop_
_entity.id
_entity.type
_entity.pdbx_description
1 polymer ?
#
loop_
_entity_poly.entity_id
_entity_poly.type
_entity_poly.pdbx_seq_one_letter_code
_entity_poly.pdbx_strand_id
1 'polypeptide(L)'
;MMNLRTFALFSFCVCSTWALAQTSVDTYWVAFTDKDDTPYTLEQPEQFLSQRAIQRRTDQTIPYDALDLPVDPVYIQTVLDQGDVHLVNRSKWFNGITIRTTDNGALDASNNCPSYSWCVELAPTHAAMGPGRNSITVPGG
;
A
#
# COMPACT_ATOMS: atom_id res chain seq x y z
N MET A 1 53.37 19.93 20.15
CA MET A 1 53.29 18.65 19.42
C MET A 1 52.07 17.91 19.95
N MET A 2 51.08 17.61 19.11
CA MET A 2 49.85 16.94 19.55
C MET A 2 50.15 15.45 19.79
N ASN A 3 49.67 14.90 20.92
CA ASN A 3 50.00 13.54 21.33
C ASN A 3 49.32 12.51 20.41
N LEU A 4 49.99 11.38 20.13
CA LEU A 4 49.48 10.34 19.25
C LEU A 4 48.11 9.79 19.70
N ARG A 5 47.87 9.81 21.02
CA ARG A 5 46.59 9.43 21.65
C ARG A 5 45.47 10.43 21.33
N THR A 6 45.77 11.73 21.36
CA THR A 6 44.80 12.78 21.01
C THR A 6 44.45 12.76 19.53
N PHE A 7 45.40 12.39 18.66
CA PHE A 7 45.14 12.21 17.23
C PHE A 7 44.24 10.98 16.96
N ALA A 8 44.51 9.85 17.63
CA ALA A 8 43.69 8.64 17.49
C ALA A 8 42.23 8.86 17.94
N LEU A 9 42.02 9.57 19.06
CA LEU A 9 40.67 9.88 19.55
C LEU A 9 39.92 10.84 18.61
N PHE A 10 40.61 11.84 18.04
CA PHE A 10 40.00 12.77 17.09
C PHE A 10 39.62 12.07 15.78
N SER A 11 40.49 11.20 15.26
CA SER A 11 40.22 10.38 14.07
C SER A 11 39.01 9.44 14.27
N PHE A 12 38.93 8.78 15.43
CA PHE A 12 37.80 7.91 15.77
C PHE A 12 36.47 8.68 15.87
N CYS A 13 36.51 9.92 16.39
CA CYS A 13 35.34 10.79 16.54
C CYS A 13 34.84 11.36 15.20
N VAL A 14 35.75 11.70 14.27
CA VAL A 14 35.38 12.15 12.91
C VAL A 14 34.90 10.99 12.04
N CYS A 15 35.33 9.75 12.31
CA CYS A 15 34.87 8.57 11.56
C CYS A 15 33.43 8.17 11.95
N SER A 16 32.99 8.48 13.18
CA SER A 16 31.66 8.12 13.68
C SER A 16 30.53 9.04 13.19
N THR A 17 30.86 10.16 12.53
CA THR A 17 29.85 11.09 11.96
C THR A 17 29.32 10.65 10.59
N TRP A 18 29.84 9.56 10.02
CA TRP A 18 29.38 9.00 8.73
C TRP A 18 28.45 7.81 8.95
N ALA A 19 27.52 7.92 9.90
CA ALA A 19 26.42 6.97 10.04
C ALA A 19 25.26 7.45 9.16
N LEU A 20 25.09 6.86 7.98
CA LEU A 20 23.87 7.02 7.20
C LEU A 20 22.78 6.15 7.83
N ALA A 21 21.70 6.76 8.31
CA ALA A 21 20.49 6.03 8.68
C ALA A 21 19.85 5.48 7.40
N GLN A 22 19.66 4.16 7.32
CA GLN A 22 18.93 3.53 6.21
C GLN A 22 17.44 3.70 6.46
N THR A 23 16.76 4.52 5.65
CA THR A 23 15.29 4.53 5.59
C THR A 23 14.84 3.25 4.88
N SER A 24 14.22 2.32 5.62
CA SER A 24 13.58 1.15 5.01
C SER A 24 12.40 1.61 4.16
N VAL A 25 12.22 0.97 3.00
CA VAL A 25 11.00 1.15 2.22
C VAL A 25 9.92 0.29 2.86
N ASP A 26 8.96 0.93 3.50
CA ASP A 26 7.88 0.23 4.20
C ASP A 26 6.73 -0.09 3.24
N THR A 27 5.99 -1.16 3.53
CA THR A 27 4.91 -1.67 2.69
C THR A 27 3.57 -1.46 3.40
N TYR A 28 2.59 -0.92 2.69
CA TYR A 28 1.28 -0.58 3.24
C TYR A 28 0.17 -1.21 2.42
N TRP A 29 -0.93 -1.55 3.09
CA TRP A 29 -2.18 -1.96 2.50
C TRP A 29 -3.20 -0.84 2.57
N VAL A 30 -3.80 -0.52 1.43
CA VAL A 30 -4.86 0.48 1.31
C VAL A 30 -6.13 -0.25 0.90
N ALA A 31 -7.16 -0.21 1.75
CA ALA A 31 -8.48 -0.76 1.45
C ALA A 31 -9.44 0.35 0.98
N PHE A 32 -10.18 0.07 -0.10
CA PHE A 32 -11.20 0.97 -0.64
C PHE A 32 -12.58 0.57 -0.12
N THR A 33 -13.42 1.56 0.17
CA THR A 33 -14.78 1.35 0.71
C THR A 33 -15.74 0.81 -0.35
N ASP A 34 -15.66 1.34 -1.57
CA ASP A 34 -16.62 1.11 -2.63
C ASP A 34 -15.93 0.76 -3.96
N LYS A 35 -16.76 0.39 -4.95
CA LYS A 35 -16.39 0.13 -6.35
C LYS A 35 -17.33 0.89 -7.30
N ASP A 36 -18.00 1.92 -6.80
CA ASP A 36 -19.18 2.50 -7.45
C ASP A 36 -18.82 3.34 -8.68
N ASP A 37 -17.62 3.96 -8.70
CA ASP A 37 -17.14 4.81 -9.79
C ASP A 37 -16.24 4.08 -10.81
N THR A 38 -16.23 2.74 -10.79
CA THR A 38 -15.42 1.99 -11.76
C THR A 38 -15.94 2.19 -13.20
N PRO A 39 -15.05 2.30 -14.21
CA PRO A 39 -15.46 2.40 -15.62
C PRO A 39 -16.01 1.08 -16.18
N TYR A 40 -16.06 0.03 -15.36
CA TYR A 40 -16.44 -1.32 -15.75
C TYR A 40 -17.88 -1.60 -15.32
N THR A 41 -18.66 -2.18 -16.23
CA THR A 41 -20.08 -2.48 -15.99
C THR A 41 -20.33 -3.98 -16.06
N LEU A 42 -21.30 -4.47 -15.28
CA LEU A 42 -21.70 -5.89 -15.31
C LEU A 42 -22.31 -6.30 -16.65
N GLU A 43 -22.76 -5.33 -17.44
CA GLU A 43 -23.32 -5.52 -18.78
C GLU A 43 -22.23 -5.83 -19.83
N GLN A 44 -20.97 -5.53 -19.53
CA GLN A 44 -19.82 -5.74 -20.42
C GLN A 44 -18.74 -6.61 -19.73
N PRO A 45 -19.04 -7.88 -19.41
CA PRO A 45 -18.11 -8.78 -18.72
C PRO A 45 -16.82 -9.03 -19.49
N GLU A 46 -16.82 -8.87 -20.82
CA GLU A 46 -15.64 -9.02 -21.68
C GLU A 46 -14.52 -8.02 -21.39
N GLN A 47 -14.83 -6.90 -20.74
CA GLN A 47 -13.82 -5.89 -20.38
C GLN A 47 -12.96 -6.27 -19.17
N PHE A 48 -13.45 -7.17 -18.31
CA PHE A 48 -12.75 -7.56 -17.08
C PHE A 48 -12.65 -9.07 -16.86
N LEU A 49 -13.34 -9.90 -17.67
CA LEU A 49 -13.23 -11.35 -17.67
C LEU A 49 -12.72 -11.85 -19.02
N SER A 50 -11.87 -12.89 -18.97
CA SER A 50 -11.48 -13.60 -20.17
C SER A 50 -12.64 -14.43 -20.72
N GLN A 51 -12.62 -14.69 -22.04
CA GLN A 51 -13.64 -15.51 -22.71
C GLN A 51 -13.80 -16.89 -22.05
N ARG A 52 -12.70 -17.50 -21.59
CA ARG A 52 -12.74 -18.77 -20.83
C ARG A 52 -13.49 -18.64 -19.50
N ALA A 53 -13.36 -17.51 -18.80
CA ALA A 53 -14.05 -17.26 -17.54
C ALA A 53 -15.56 -17.04 -17.74
N ILE A 54 -15.93 -16.34 -18.82
CA ILE A 54 -17.33 -16.16 -19.24
C ILE A 54 -17.98 -17.51 -19.56
N GLN A 55 -17.35 -18.31 -20.43
CA GLN A 55 -17.85 -19.63 -20.81
C GLN A 55 -18.10 -20.52 -19.58
N ARG A 56 -17.12 -20.59 -18.67
CA ARG A 56 -17.25 -21.37 -17.44
C ARG A 56 -18.44 -20.93 -16.59
N ARG A 57 -18.71 -19.62 -16.49
CA ARG A 57 -19.86 -19.09 -15.72
C ARG A 57 -21.19 -19.38 -16.41
N THR A 58 -21.24 -19.29 -17.73
CA THR A 58 -22.41 -19.68 -18.53
C THR A 58 -22.73 -21.16 -18.31
N ASP A 59 -21.72 -22.03 -18.39
CA ASP A 59 -21.88 -23.47 -18.17
C ASP A 59 -22.35 -23.80 -16.74
N GLN A 60 -21.95 -22.98 -15.76
CA GLN A 60 -22.29 -23.14 -14.34
C GLN A 60 -23.49 -22.31 -13.88
N THR A 61 -24.11 -21.52 -14.77
CA THR A 61 -25.22 -20.60 -14.45
C THR A 61 -24.91 -19.66 -13.26
N ILE A 62 -23.70 -19.09 -13.24
CA ILE A 62 -23.26 -18.18 -12.16
C ILE A 62 -23.49 -16.72 -12.61
N PRO A 63 -24.29 -15.92 -11.87
CA PRO A 63 -24.51 -14.50 -12.20
C PRO A 63 -23.24 -13.66 -11.97
N TYR A 64 -23.18 -12.48 -12.59
CA TYR A 64 -22.14 -11.48 -12.33
C TYR A 64 -22.59 -10.57 -11.20
N ASP A 65 -21.69 -10.27 -10.26
CA ASP A 65 -21.94 -9.38 -9.13
C ASP A 65 -20.98 -8.19 -9.12
N ALA A 66 -21.28 -7.16 -8.31
CA ALA A 66 -20.41 -5.99 -8.18
C ALA A 66 -19.04 -6.34 -7.55
N LEU A 67 -18.93 -7.46 -6.83
CA LEU A 67 -17.66 -7.95 -6.27
C LEU A 67 -16.71 -8.43 -7.37
N ASP A 68 -17.25 -8.83 -8.51
CA ASP A 68 -16.50 -9.17 -9.71
C ASP A 68 -15.96 -7.96 -10.47
N LEU A 69 -16.24 -6.73 -10.05
CA LEU A 69 -15.63 -5.57 -10.67
C LEU A 69 -14.18 -5.41 -10.19
N PRO A 70 -13.24 -5.08 -11.10
CA PRO A 70 -11.88 -4.74 -10.71
C PRO A 70 -11.87 -3.50 -9.80
N VAL A 71 -10.75 -3.25 -9.13
CA VAL A 71 -10.55 -2.02 -8.36
C VAL A 71 -10.55 -0.83 -9.31
N ASP A 72 -11.14 0.30 -8.89
CA ASP A 72 -11.19 1.52 -9.67
C ASP A 72 -9.77 2.03 -10.01
N PRO A 73 -9.41 2.16 -11.30
CA PRO A 73 -8.13 2.73 -11.70
C PRO A 73 -7.94 4.17 -11.20
N VAL A 74 -8.99 4.98 -11.06
CA VAL A 74 -8.91 6.35 -10.56
C VAL A 74 -8.45 6.36 -9.11
N TYR A 75 -8.94 5.45 -8.28
CA TYR A 75 -8.52 5.32 -6.88
C TYR A 75 -7.05 4.93 -6.77
N ILE A 76 -6.60 3.99 -7.61
CA ILE A 76 -5.19 3.60 -7.65
C ILE A 76 -4.33 4.81 -8.03
N GLN A 77 -4.73 5.55 -9.07
CA GLN A 77 -3.97 6.71 -9.54
C GLN A 77 -3.92 7.80 -8.48
N THR A 78 -5.04 8.07 -7.81
CA THR A 78 -5.12 9.08 -6.75
C THR A 78 -4.14 8.78 -5.62
N VAL A 79 -3.95 7.50 -5.25
CA VAL A 79 -2.94 7.08 -4.25
C VAL A 79 -1.52 7.24 -4.76
N LEU A 80 -1.27 6.92 -6.03
CA LEU A 80 0.06 7.06 -6.63
C LEU A 80 0.47 8.52 -6.83
N ASP A 81 -0.50 9.43 -7.01
CA ASP A 81 -0.25 10.86 -7.20
C ASP A 81 0.06 11.59 -5.87
N GLN A 82 -0.07 10.93 -4.72
CA GLN A 82 0.18 11.56 -3.41
C GLN A 82 1.68 11.78 -3.10
N GLY A 83 2.59 11.21 -3.90
CA GLY A 83 4.03 11.41 -3.71
C GLY A 83 4.85 10.25 -4.27
N ASP A 84 5.93 9.90 -3.58
CA ASP A 84 6.79 8.76 -3.94
C ASP A 84 6.15 7.44 -3.48
N VAL A 85 5.10 7.04 -4.18
CA VAL A 85 4.34 5.81 -3.89
C VAL A 85 4.48 4.84 -5.06
N HIS A 86 4.87 3.60 -4.75
CA HIS A 86 5.01 2.53 -5.72
C HIS A 86 3.94 1.45 -5.51
N LEU A 87 3.18 1.16 -6.56
CA LEU A 87 2.23 0.05 -6.54
C LEU A 87 2.97 -1.28 -6.57
N VAL A 88 2.74 -2.12 -5.56
CA VAL A 88 3.28 -3.49 -5.51
C VAL A 88 2.27 -4.49 -6.04
N ASN A 89 1.02 -4.39 -5.59
CA ASN A 89 -0.02 -5.32 -5.99
C ASN A 89 -1.42 -4.70 -5.87
N ARG A 90 -2.37 -5.27 -6.60
CA ARG A 90 -3.80 -4.93 -6.56
C ARG A 90 -4.63 -6.18 -6.29
N SER A 91 -5.52 -6.11 -5.30
CA SER A 91 -6.44 -7.19 -4.96
C SER A 91 -7.86 -6.83 -5.38
N LYS A 92 -8.37 -7.58 -6.34
CA LYS A 92 -9.76 -7.50 -6.78
C LYS A 92 -10.74 -7.82 -5.63
N TRP A 93 -10.47 -8.92 -4.92
CA TRP A 93 -11.38 -9.52 -3.93
C TRP A 93 -11.46 -8.74 -2.62
N PHE A 94 -10.33 -8.19 -2.15
CA PHE A 94 -10.29 -7.40 -0.93
C PHE A 94 -10.47 -5.89 -1.20
N ASN A 95 -10.81 -5.53 -2.45
CA ASN A 95 -10.96 -4.15 -2.91
C ASN A 95 -9.84 -3.23 -2.39
N GLY A 96 -8.59 -3.56 -2.69
CA GLY A 96 -7.46 -2.85 -2.10
C GLY A 96 -6.16 -2.99 -2.88
N ILE A 97 -5.18 -2.16 -2.53
CA ILE A 97 -3.84 -2.18 -3.10
C ILE A 97 -2.77 -2.30 -2.02
N THR A 98 -1.64 -2.90 -2.42
CA THR A 98 -0.40 -2.88 -1.64
C THR A 98 0.54 -1.86 -2.26
N ILE A 99 1.00 -0.91 -1.47
CA ILE A 99 1.91 0.16 -1.88
C ILE A 99 3.21 0.09 -1.10
N ARG A 100 4.28 0.64 -1.68
CA ARG A 100 5.55 0.88 -1.03
C ARG A 100 5.86 2.36 -1.10
N THR A 101 6.23 2.95 0.02
CA THR A 101 6.61 4.37 0.06
C THR A 101 7.65 4.59 1.15
N THR A 102 8.43 5.65 0.97
CA THR A 102 9.33 6.18 2.02
C THR A 102 8.80 7.48 2.62
N ASP A 103 7.71 8.03 2.05
CA ASP A 103 7.13 9.30 2.43
C ASP A 103 5.99 9.09 3.43
N ASN A 104 6.21 9.52 4.67
CA ASN A 104 5.19 9.49 5.71
C ASN A 104 4.03 10.47 5.42
N GLY A 105 4.27 11.55 4.66
CA GLY A 105 3.24 12.53 4.31
C GLY A 105 2.16 11.96 3.39
N ALA A 106 2.53 11.07 2.46
CA ALA A 106 1.58 10.37 1.59
C ALA A 106 0.68 9.39 2.38
N LEU A 107 1.16 8.83 3.49
CA LEU A 107 0.37 7.94 4.34
C LEU A 107 -0.68 8.70 5.16
N ASP A 108 -0.36 9.90 5.64
CA ASP A 108 -1.30 10.72 6.39
C ASP A 108 -2.42 11.28 5.49
N ALA A 109 -2.12 11.56 4.21
CA ALA A 109 -3.09 11.99 3.21
C ALA A 109 -4.06 10.86 2.79
N SER A 110 -3.57 9.62 2.68
CA SER A 110 -4.41 8.46 2.38
C SER A 110 -5.31 8.04 3.55
N ASN A 111 -4.94 8.31 4.80
CA ASN A 111 -5.80 8.02 5.96
C ASN A 111 -7.01 8.97 6.13
N ASN A 112 -6.99 10.17 5.52
CA ASN A 112 -7.96 11.23 5.80
C ASN A 112 -8.97 11.51 4.68
N CYS A 113 -8.96 10.74 3.59
CA CYS A 113 -9.84 11.04 2.46
C CYS A 113 -11.11 10.16 2.46
N PRO A 114 -12.29 10.77 2.20
CA PRO A 114 -13.60 10.17 2.44
C PRO A 114 -13.93 8.94 1.59
N SER A 115 -13.19 8.69 0.50
CA SER A 115 -13.35 7.49 -0.34
C SER A 115 -12.58 6.28 0.20
N TYR A 116 -11.68 6.46 1.17
CA TYR A 116 -10.83 5.40 1.72
C TYR A 116 -11.44 4.82 2.99
N SER A 117 -11.36 3.49 3.15
CA SER A 117 -11.93 2.84 4.33
C SER A 117 -10.94 2.90 5.48
N TRP A 118 -9.69 2.53 5.20
CA TRP A 118 -8.60 2.48 6.17
C TRP A 118 -7.29 2.10 5.46
N CYS A 119 -6.17 2.73 5.84
CA CYS A 119 -4.83 2.28 5.46
C CYS A 119 -4.23 1.49 6.64
N VAL A 120 -3.77 0.27 6.37
CA VAL A 120 -3.12 -0.60 7.36
C VAL A 120 -1.69 -0.85 6.88
N GLU A 121 -0.71 -0.55 7.73
CA GLU A 121 0.68 -0.93 7.49
C GLU A 121 0.79 -2.47 7.44
N LEU A 122 1.27 -3.00 6.32
CA LEU A 122 1.62 -4.42 6.24
C LEU A 122 3.03 -4.54 6.78
N ALA A 123 3.11 -4.92 8.06
CA ALA A 123 4.31 -5.10 8.88
C ALA A 123 5.64 -4.98 8.11
N PRO A 124 6.57 -4.11 8.56
CA PRO A 124 7.84 -3.90 7.88
C PRO A 124 8.53 -5.25 7.68
N THR A 125 8.94 -5.55 6.44
CA THR A 125 9.40 -6.89 6.06
C THR A 125 10.69 -7.29 6.82
N HIS A 126 11.29 -6.39 7.61
CA HIS A 126 12.52 -6.63 8.39
C HIS A 126 12.66 -5.90 9.75
N ALA A 127 11.63 -5.24 10.32
CA ALA A 127 11.81 -4.50 11.57
C ALA A 127 10.90 -5.01 12.69
N ALA A 128 11.52 -5.24 13.86
CA ALA A 128 10.87 -5.67 15.08
C ALA A 128 9.64 -4.83 15.40
N MET A 129 8.56 -5.53 15.71
CA MET A 129 7.31 -5.02 16.24
C MET A 129 7.57 -4.11 17.46
N GLY A 130 7.61 -2.79 17.22
CA GLY A 130 7.61 -1.79 18.28
C GLY A 130 6.24 -1.71 18.95
N PRO A 131 6.16 -1.41 20.26
CA PRO A 131 4.88 -1.40 20.95
C PRO A 131 4.15 -0.10 20.59
N GLY A 132 3.04 -0.18 19.85
CA GLY A 132 2.09 0.94 19.89
C GLY A 132 1.23 1.29 18.67
N ARG A 133 1.14 0.49 17.60
CA ARG A 133 0.16 0.75 16.52
C ARG A 133 -0.49 -0.50 15.94
N ASN A 134 -1.01 -1.35 16.82
CA ASN A 134 -1.93 -2.42 16.43
C ASN A 134 -3.32 -2.11 16.99
N SER A 135 -4.07 -1.25 16.31
CA SER A 135 -5.51 -1.20 16.49
C SER A 135 -6.17 -1.38 15.14
N ILE A 136 -6.42 -2.64 14.78
CA ILE A 136 -7.47 -2.98 13.83
C ILE A 136 -8.78 -2.67 14.56
N THR A 137 -9.18 -1.40 14.61
CA THR A 137 -10.55 -1.04 15.00
C THR A 137 -11.39 -1.15 13.75
N VAL A 138 -11.96 -2.33 13.53
CA VAL A 138 -13.12 -2.49 12.64
C VAL A 138 -14.25 -1.66 13.23
N PRO A 139 -14.83 -0.68 12.52
CA PRO A 139 -16.05 -0.04 12.99
C PRO A 139 -17.13 -1.12 13.07
N GLY A 140 -17.69 -1.31 14.27
CA GLY A 140 -18.83 -2.20 14.47
C GLY A 140 -19.97 -1.79 13.53
N GLY A 141 -20.67 -2.81 13.01
CA GLY A 141 -21.79 -2.63 12.07
C GLY A 141 -23.07 -2.11 12.71
#